data_AF-A0A962AV50-F1
#
_entry.id   AF-A0A962AV50-F1
#
_cell.length_a   1.000
_cell.length_b   1.000
_cell.length_c   1.000
_cell.angle_alpha   90.00
_cell.angle_beta   90.00
_cell.angle_gamma   90.00
#
_symmetry.space_group_name_H-M   'P 1'
#
loop_
_entity.id
_entity.type
_entity.pdbx_description
1 polymer ?
#
loop_
_entity_poly.entity_id
_entity_poly.type
_entity_poly.pdbx_seq_one_letter_code
_entity_poly.pdbx_strand_id
1 'polypeptide(L)'
;MGDDPAGPDRKIADRVRILEFQVDQLRRELERLEKRHAEAIYSVAWHFGAPVRIVERAIRKLLAKTPEPSALAGVAAASAAPATRAAPAKRLLVDVTAIVAHDDKTGIQRVVRQVVRALYAESDLGVTPVAVRLQDGKLWTCEAYVAVETGRAQSAADRPLEIETGDRLLMLDNSWKDFAAFASAFAEVRAKRGAIVSCLYDLIPQLYKGASIGDVPEVHLAWLKAALVESDGIIAISRTVAEELCAYVEAQDLPHRAGLQVGWFHCGSDVAPAGAGEPSAAIRAAFSGAKAFLLVGTLEPRKGHAVALAAFDALWRGGADVRLVFIGRRGWHVDAVIDNMTSHPEFGRRLFWFDAAGDVDLGYAYDHCAAALAPSYAEGFGLPIAEAAWRGKPALCSDIPVFREIGG
;
A
#
# COMPACT_ATOMS: atom_id res chain seq x y z
N MET A 1 66.73 25.01 -8.45
CA MET A 1 65.51 24.24 -8.74
C MET A 1 65.62 22.94 -7.98
N GLY A 2 65.00 22.85 -6.80
CA GLY A 2 64.96 21.61 -6.03
C GLY A 2 63.66 20.90 -6.37
N ASP A 3 63.74 19.79 -7.09
CA ASP A 3 62.62 18.89 -7.31
C ASP A 3 62.23 18.23 -5.97
N ASP A 4 60.99 18.46 -5.56
CA ASP A 4 60.37 17.83 -4.40
C ASP A 4 60.13 16.34 -4.70
N PRO A 5 60.67 15.39 -3.91
CA PRO A 5 60.53 13.94 -4.14
C PRO A 5 59.12 13.41 -3.81
N ALA A 6 58.16 14.27 -3.51
CA ALA A 6 56.76 13.91 -3.36
C ALA A 6 56.08 13.67 -4.72
N GLY A 7 56.31 12.48 -5.27
CA GLY A 7 55.94 12.03 -6.60
C GLY A 7 54.43 12.00 -6.94
N PRO A 8 54.09 11.50 -8.15
CA PRO A 8 52.73 11.47 -8.71
C PRO A 8 51.65 10.93 -7.77
N ASP A 9 52.00 10.06 -6.81
CA ASP A 9 51.10 9.52 -5.79
C ASP A 9 50.51 10.57 -4.85
N ARG A 10 51.26 11.64 -4.51
CA ARG A 10 50.73 12.73 -3.66
C ARG A 10 49.70 13.56 -4.41
N LYS A 11 49.94 13.81 -5.70
CA LYS A 11 48.97 14.49 -6.58
C LYS A 11 47.69 13.67 -6.79
N ILE A 12 47.80 12.34 -6.85
CA ILE A 12 46.65 11.44 -6.93
C ILE A 12 45.87 11.47 -5.61
N ALA A 13 46.55 11.34 -4.46
CA ALA A 13 45.92 11.39 -3.14
C ALA A 13 45.19 12.73 -2.89
N ASP A 14 45.78 13.84 -3.30
CA ASP A 14 45.16 15.16 -3.19
C ASP A 14 43.92 15.29 -4.09
N ARG A 15 43.95 14.72 -5.32
CA ARG A 15 42.78 14.68 -6.21
C ARG A 15 41.65 13.81 -5.65
N VAL A 16 41.98 12.65 -5.07
CA VAL A 16 40.98 11.78 -4.41
C VAL A 16 40.33 12.52 -3.26
N ARG A 17 41.11 13.17 -2.39
CA ARG A 17 40.58 13.94 -1.25
C ARG A 17 39.66 15.09 -1.68
N ILE A 18 40.00 15.78 -2.77
CA ILE A 18 39.15 16.84 -3.34
C ILE A 18 37.85 16.25 -3.89
N LEU A 19 37.90 15.11 -4.59
CA LEU A 19 36.71 14.43 -5.11
C LEU A 19 35.81 13.92 -3.98
N GLU A 20 36.37 13.34 -2.92
CA GLU A 20 35.63 12.91 -1.73
C GLU A 20 34.91 14.10 -1.08
N PHE A 21 35.60 15.23 -0.91
CA PHE A 21 34.97 16.45 -0.41
C PHE A 21 33.84 16.95 -1.32
N GLN A 22 34.02 16.92 -2.64
CA GLN A 22 32.99 17.30 -3.61
C GLN A 22 31.77 16.36 -3.56
N VAL A 23 31.99 15.05 -3.46
CA VAL A 23 30.94 14.06 -3.29
C VAL A 23 30.17 14.30 -2.00
N ASP A 24 30.86 14.59 -0.89
CA ASP A 24 30.22 14.90 0.39
C ASP A 24 29.45 16.23 0.35
N GLN A 25 29.92 17.25 -0.37
CA GLN A 25 29.15 18.47 -0.61
C GLN A 25 27.89 18.20 -1.42
N LEU A 26 28.00 17.45 -2.52
CA LEU A 26 26.85 17.07 -3.35
C LEU A 26 25.83 16.22 -2.58
N ARG A 27 26.29 15.29 -1.74
CA ARG A 27 25.41 14.52 -0.83
C ARG A 27 24.64 15.44 0.11
N ARG A 28 25.32 16.40 0.75
CA ARG A 28 24.67 17.38 1.63
C ARG A 28 23.69 18.28 0.90
N GLU A 29 24.00 18.70 -0.33
CA GLU A 29 23.08 19.48 -1.15
C GLU A 29 21.86 18.66 -1.58
N LEU A 30 22.06 17.40 -1.95
CA LEU A 30 20.98 16.47 -2.27
C LEU A 30 20.08 16.25 -1.05
N GLU A 31 20.64 15.95 0.12
CA GLU A 31 19.89 15.82 1.38
C GLU A 31 19.09 17.08 1.70
N ARG A 32 19.67 18.28 1.49
CA ARG A 32 18.96 19.55 1.68
C ARG A 32 17.83 19.74 0.67
N LEU A 33 18.03 19.38 -0.59
CA LEU A 33 17.00 19.45 -1.63
C LEU A 33 15.87 18.46 -1.38
N GLU A 34 16.20 17.23 -0.97
CA GLU A 34 15.24 16.21 -0.58
C GLU A 34 14.44 16.64 0.64
N LYS A 35 15.09 17.21 1.66
CA LYS A 35 14.41 17.78 2.83
C LYS A 35 13.48 18.93 2.44
N ARG A 36 13.93 19.88 1.62
CA ARG A 36 13.11 20.98 1.12
C ARG A 36 11.95 20.48 0.25
N HIS A 37 12.17 19.43 -0.54
CA HIS A 37 11.13 18.82 -1.34
C HIS A 37 10.09 18.13 -0.44
N ALA A 38 10.51 17.39 0.59
CA ALA A 38 9.61 16.82 1.58
C ALA A 38 8.81 17.90 2.32
N GLU A 39 9.47 18.98 2.77
CA GLU A 39 8.83 20.16 3.35
C GLU A 39 7.86 20.82 2.37
N ALA A 40 8.17 20.87 1.08
CA ALA A 40 7.28 21.37 0.02
C ALA A 40 6.07 20.46 -0.18
N ILE A 41 6.25 19.14 -0.23
CA ILE A 41 5.16 18.16 -0.34
C ILE A 41 4.17 18.33 0.83
N TYR A 42 4.69 18.50 2.05
CA TYR A 42 3.83 18.71 3.22
C TYR A 42 3.28 20.13 3.35
N SER A 43 3.98 21.17 2.88
CA SER A 43 3.51 22.56 2.95
C SER A 43 2.54 22.94 1.82
N VAL A 44 2.72 22.35 0.64
CA VAL A 44 1.89 22.55 -0.55
C VAL A 44 0.71 21.58 -0.61
N ALA A 45 0.58 20.60 0.31
CA ALA A 45 -0.68 19.85 0.50
C ALA A 45 -1.81 20.67 1.19
N TRP A 46 -1.70 22.01 1.15
CA TRP A 46 -2.71 23.05 1.37
C TRP A 46 -3.46 23.07 2.72
N HIS A 47 -2.94 23.93 3.60
CA HIS A 47 -3.52 24.54 4.82
C HIS A 47 -3.62 23.65 6.06
N PHE A 48 -2.49 23.36 6.71
CA PHE A 48 -2.40 22.77 8.06
C PHE A 48 -3.47 23.26 9.07
N GLY A 49 -3.92 24.51 9.00
CA GLY A 49 -4.88 25.07 9.96
C GLY A 49 -6.31 24.51 9.89
N ALA A 50 -6.82 24.08 8.74
CA ALA A 50 -8.20 23.60 8.62
C ALA A 50 -8.34 22.09 8.95
N PRO A 51 -7.55 21.18 8.36
CA PRO A 51 -7.58 19.75 8.69
C PRO A 51 -7.21 19.48 10.15
N VAL A 52 -6.24 20.19 10.72
CA VAL A 52 -5.87 20.04 12.15
C VAL A 52 -7.06 20.35 13.05
N ARG A 53 -7.79 21.45 12.81
CA ARG A 53 -8.96 21.83 13.61
C ARG A 53 -10.12 20.84 13.47
N ILE A 54 -10.26 20.19 12.31
CA ILE A 54 -11.27 19.14 12.08
C ILE A 54 -10.92 17.90 12.91
N VAL A 55 -9.68 17.41 12.82
CA VAL A 55 -9.19 16.26 13.59
C VAL A 55 -9.28 16.53 15.09
N GLU A 56 -8.82 17.71 15.53
CA GLU A 56 -8.92 18.13 16.93
C GLU A 56 -10.38 18.12 17.43
N ARG A 57 -11.30 18.74 16.68
CA ARG A 57 -12.73 18.79 17.04
C ARG A 57 -13.34 17.39 17.09
N ALA A 58 -12.99 16.52 16.14
CA ALA A 58 -13.47 15.15 16.10
C ALA A 58 -12.98 14.33 17.31
N ILE A 59 -11.69 14.47 17.67
CA ILE A 59 -11.12 13.84 18.86
C ILE A 59 -11.82 14.37 20.12
N ARG A 60 -11.96 15.69 20.28
CA ARG A 60 -12.65 16.27 21.44
C ARG A 60 -14.09 15.74 21.58
N LYS A 61 -14.81 15.54 20.47
CA LYS A 61 -16.14 14.91 20.47
C LYS A 61 -16.09 13.45 20.95
N LEU A 62 -15.17 12.64 20.44
CA LEU A 62 -14.96 11.25 20.89
C LEU A 62 -14.55 11.15 22.36
N LEU A 63 -13.80 12.14 22.86
CA LEU A 63 -13.45 12.23 24.28
C LEU A 63 -14.66 12.59 25.14
N ALA A 64 -15.60 13.37 24.61
CA ALA A 64 -16.73 13.96 25.33
C ALA A 64 -17.96 13.06 25.50
N LYS A 65 -18.15 11.99 24.71
CA LYS A 65 -19.24 10.99 24.90
C LYS A 65 -19.05 9.73 24.05
N THR A 66 -19.59 8.61 24.54
CA THR A 66 -19.80 7.33 23.82
C THR A 66 -20.93 7.48 22.79
N PRO A 67 -20.74 7.08 21.52
CA PRO A 67 -21.84 6.88 20.57
C PRO A 67 -22.17 5.39 20.36
N GLU A 68 -23.46 5.10 20.19
CA GLU A 68 -24.01 3.81 19.76
C GLU A 68 -23.74 3.52 18.27
N PRO A 69 -23.62 2.24 17.86
CA PRO A 69 -23.46 1.89 16.46
C PRO A 69 -24.80 1.87 15.72
N SER A 70 -24.92 2.62 14.62
CA SER A 70 -26.02 2.48 13.67
C SER A 70 -25.68 1.50 12.57
N ALA A 71 -26.59 0.56 12.30
CA ALA A 71 -26.50 -0.44 11.24
C ALA A 71 -26.61 0.18 9.84
N LEU A 72 -25.80 -0.30 8.90
CA LEU A 72 -25.98 -0.06 7.46
C LEU A 72 -26.56 -1.32 6.81
N ALA A 73 -27.69 -1.12 6.13
CA ALA A 73 -28.41 -2.10 5.32
C ALA A 73 -27.85 -2.15 3.89
N GLY A 74 -27.90 -3.34 3.29
CA GLY A 74 -27.29 -3.66 2.01
C GLY A 74 -27.95 -3.06 0.77
N VAL A 75 -27.22 -3.14 -0.35
CA VAL A 75 -27.72 -2.81 -1.69
C VAL A 75 -27.32 -3.91 -2.68
N ALA A 76 -28.30 -4.34 -3.47
CA ALA A 76 -28.22 -5.42 -4.45
C ALA A 76 -27.53 -5.01 -5.76
N ALA A 77 -26.96 -6.01 -6.44
CA ALA A 77 -26.27 -5.90 -7.72
C ALA A 77 -27.23 -5.79 -8.93
N ALA A 78 -26.77 -5.16 -10.01
CA ALA A 78 -27.43 -5.16 -11.32
C ALA A 78 -26.48 -5.68 -12.42
N SER A 79 -27.06 -6.48 -13.32
CA SER A 79 -26.46 -7.27 -14.39
C SER A 79 -26.14 -6.47 -15.66
N ALA A 80 -25.10 -6.88 -16.39
CA ALA A 80 -24.89 -6.52 -17.80
C ALA A 80 -24.63 -7.77 -18.67
N ALA A 81 -25.11 -7.72 -19.91
CA ALA A 81 -25.12 -8.81 -20.92
C ALA A 81 -23.96 -8.64 -21.96
N PRO A 82 -23.71 -9.58 -22.89
CA PRO A 82 -22.43 -10.28 -22.97
C PRO A 82 -21.47 -9.78 -24.06
N ALA A 83 -20.16 -9.86 -23.78
CA ALA A 83 -19.09 -9.86 -24.77
C ALA A 83 -18.79 -11.29 -25.27
N THR A 84 -18.19 -11.37 -26.46
CA THR A 84 -17.85 -12.62 -27.18
C THR A 84 -17.31 -13.73 -26.28
N ARG A 85 -17.95 -14.90 -26.36
CA ARG A 85 -17.90 -15.96 -25.36
C ARG A 85 -16.52 -16.62 -25.30
N ALA A 86 -15.71 -16.20 -24.33
CA ALA A 86 -14.54 -16.94 -23.92
C ALA A 86 -14.95 -18.37 -23.49
N ALA A 87 -14.10 -19.37 -23.76
CA ALA A 87 -14.37 -20.74 -23.33
C ALA A 87 -14.50 -20.77 -21.79
N PRO A 88 -15.39 -21.60 -21.21
CA PRO A 88 -15.53 -21.70 -19.75
C PRO A 88 -14.15 -21.99 -19.14
N ALA A 89 -13.74 -21.14 -18.19
CA ALA A 89 -12.43 -21.25 -17.56
C ALA A 89 -12.41 -22.49 -16.67
N LYS A 90 -11.36 -23.31 -16.82
CA LYS A 90 -11.08 -24.40 -15.88
C LYS A 90 -10.04 -24.01 -14.86
N ARG A 91 -9.14 -23.08 -15.20
CA ARG A 91 -8.06 -22.61 -14.32
C ARG A 91 -7.99 -21.09 -14.27
N LEU A 92 -7.66 -20.60 -13.09
CA LEU A 92 -7.29 -19.21 -12.82
C LEU A 92 -5.81 -19.17 -12.45
N LEU A 93 -4.99 -18.73 -13.39
CA LEU A 93 -3.56 -18.51 -13.20
C LEU A 93 -3.37 -17.19 -12.46
N VAL A 94 -2.77 -17.21 -11.26
CA VAL A 94 -2.61 -16.04 -10.39
C VAL A 94 -1.15 -15.64 -10.36
N ASP A 95 -0.82 -14.47 -10.89
CA ASP A 95 0.54 -13.91 -10.85
C ASP A 95 0.98 -13.66 -9.39
N VAL A 96 2.12 -14.24 -9.04
CA VAL A 96 2.84 -14.05 -7.77
C VAL A 96 4.33 -13.80 -8.01
N THR A 97 4.69 -13.28 -9.19
CA THR A 97 6.08 -13.14 -9.63
C THR A 97 6.91 -12.27 -8.70
N ALA A 98 6.41 -11.08 -8.34
CA ALA A 98 7.16 -10.12 -7.55
C ALA A 98 7.32 -10.58 -6.10
N ILE A 99 6.26 -11.11 -5.46
CA ILE A 99 6.30 -11.58 -4.08
C ILE A 99 7.18 -12.82 -3.90
N VAL A 100 7.24 -13.71 -4.90
CA VAL A 100 8.15 -14.87 -4.88
C VAL A 100 9.60 -14.45 -5.09
N ALA A 101 9.85 -13.43 -5.91
CA ALA A 101 11.20 -12.90 -6.11
C ALA A 101 11.70 -12.12 -4.87
N HIS A 102 10.88 -11.21 -4.34
CA HIS A 102 11.23 -10.32 -3.23
C HIS A 102 9.99 -10.00 -2.38
N ASP A 103 9.97 -10.40 -1.10
CA ASP A 103 8.88 -10.07 -0.17
C ASP A 103 9.24 -8.86 0.71
N ASP A 104 9.03 -7.67 0.15
CA ASP A 104 9.27 -6.37 0.80
C ASP A 104 8.27 -6.06 1.93
N LYS A 105 7.27 -6.94 2.14
CA LYS A 105 6.17 -6.79 3.12
C LYS A 105 5.33 -5.53 2.87
N THR A 106 5.08 -5.24 1.59
CA THR A 106 4.21 -4.12 1.19
C THR A 106 2.73 -4.45 1.40
N GLY A 107 1.88 -3.41 1.38
CA GLY A 107 0.42 -3.58 1.41
C GLY A 107 -0.11 -4.40 0.23
N ILE A 108 0.44 -4.22 -0.98
CA ILE A 108 0.08 -5.00 -2.17
C ILE A 108 0.40 -6.48 -1.94
N GLN A 109 1.62 -6.80 -1.49
CA GLN A 109 2.02 -8.18 -1.22
C GLN A 109 1.20 -8.83 -0.11
N ARG A 110 0.73 -8.05 0.87
CA ARG A 110 -0.25 -8.53 1.84
C ARG A 110 -1.56 -8.95 1.15
N VAL A 111 -2.11 -8.13 0.25
CA VAL A 111 -3.30 -8.48 -0.52
C VAL A 111 -3.07 -9.72 -1.37
N VAL A 112 -1.96 -9.80 -2.12
CA VAL A 112 -1.59 -10.97 -2.93
C VAL A 112 -1.63 -12.25 -2.10
N ARG A 113 -0.97 -12.24 -0.93
CA ARG A 113 -0.95 -13.37 0.00
C ARG A 113 -2.35 -13.78 0.47
N GLN A 114 -3.17 -12.82 0.89
CA GLN A 114 -4.51 -13.13 1.39
C GLN A 114 -5.45 -13.63 0.29
N VAL A 115 -5.36 -13.06 -0.91
CA VAL A 115 -6.12 -13.54 -2.07
C VAL A 115 -5.70 -14.96 -2.44
N VAL A 116 -4.40 -15.27 -2.48
CA VAL A 116 -3.92 -16.64 -2.71
C VAL A 116 -4.44 -17.59 -1.64
N ARG A 117 -4.33 -17.24 -0.35
CA ARG A 117 -4.87 -18.06 0.74
C ARG A 117 -6.36 -18.33 0.59
N ALA A 118 -7.15 -17.29 0.30
CA ALA A 118 -8.59 -17.40 0.12
C ALA A 118 -8.95 -18.26 -1.09
N LEU A 119 -8.31 -18.05 -2.24
CA LEU A 119 -8.55 -18.82 -3.46
C LEU A 119 -8.29 -20.31 -3.24
N TYR A 120 -7.19 -20.65 -2.58
CA TYR A 120 -6.89 -22.05 -2.33
C TYR A 120 -7.80 -22.63 -1.24
N ALA A 121 -8.21 -21.86 -0.23
CA ALA A 121 -9.14 -22.30 0.82
C ALA A 121 -10.54 -22.63 0.30
N GLU A 122 -11.02 -21.94 -0.74
CA GLU A 122 -12.36 -22.12 -1.28
C GLU A 122 -12.48 -23.42 -2.11
N SER A 123 -13.45 -24.26 -1.73
CA SER A 123 -13.65 -25.57 -2.33
C SER A 123 -14.54 -25.55 -3.58
N ASP A 124 -15.37 -24.51 -3.74
CA ASP A 124 -16.36 -24.42 -4.82
C ASP A 124 -16.23 -23.11 -5.64
N LEU A 125 -15.03 -22.80 -6.12
CA LEU A 125 -14.80 -21.64 -7.00
C LEU A 125 -15.33 -21.82 -8.43
N GLY A 126 -15.65 -23.06 -8.84
CA GLY A 126 -15.92 -23.41 -10.24
C GLY A 126 -14.70 -23.27 -11.18
N VAL A 127 -13.56 -22.82 -10.67
CA VAL A 127 -12.26 -22.71 -11.36
C VAL A 127 -11.14 -23.18 -10.43
N THR A 128 -10.10 -23.81 -10.97
CA THR A 128 -8.94 -24.22 -10.19
C THR A 128 -7.90 -23.10 -10.14
N PRO A 129 -7.58 -22.51 -8.97
CA PRO A 129 -6.51 -21.53 -8.85
C PRO A 129 -5.14 -22.19 -9.01
N VAL A 130 -4.24 -21.53 -9.73
CA VAL A 130 -2.84 -21.94 -9.93
C VAL A 130 -1.96 -20.71 -9.77
N ALA A 131 -1.18 -20.63 -8.68
CA ALA A 131 -0.18 -19.58 -8.51
C ALA A 131 0.96 -19.75 -9.53
N VAL A 132 1.31 -18.68 -10.23
CA VAL A 132 2.32 -18.68 -11.30
C VAL A 132 3.33 -17.54 -11.12
N ARG A 133 4.57 -17.79 -11.54
CA ARG A 133 5.59 -16.74 -11.71
C ARG A 133 6.09 -16.71 -13.14
N LEU A 134 6.50 -15.54 -13.61
CA LEU A 134 7.27 -15.42 -14.83
C LEU A 134 8.75 -15.71 -14.54
N GLN A 135 9.34 -16.63 -15.30
CA GLN A 135 10.77 -16.94 -15.25
C GLN A 135 11.25 -17.33 -16.66
N ASP A 136 12.30 -16.67 -17.13
CA ASP A 136 12.89 -16.89 -18.46
C ASP A 136 11.86 -16.79 -19.61
N GLY A 137 10.93 -15.83 -19.50
CA GLY A 137 9.88 -15.59 -20.49
C GLY A 137 8.76 -16.64 -20.53
N LYS A 138 8.70 -17.55 -19.56
CA LYS A 138 7.67 -18.58 -19.43
C LYS A 138 7.03 -18.54 -18.05
N LEU A 139 5.78 -19.00 -17.97
CA LEU A 139 5.10 -19.17 -16.68
C LEU A 139 5.56 -20.47 -16.01
N TRP A 140 5.77 -20.41 -14.71
CA TRP A 140 6.09 -21.56 -13.86
C TRP A 140 5.10 -21.65 -12.71
N THR A 141 4.72 -22.86 -12.32
CA THR A 141 3.91 -23.09 -11.12
C THR A 141 4.69 -22.71 -9.86
N CYS A 142 3.99 -22.24 -8.83
CA CYS A 142 4.56 -21.85 -7.54
C CYS A 142 3.97 -22.68 -6.39
N GLU A 143 4.08 -24.00 -6.48
CA GLU A 143 3.55 -24.94 -5.49
C GLU A 143 4.26 -24.81 -4.14
N ALA A 144 5.57 -24.54 -4.16
CA ALA A 144 6.35 -24.31 -2.94
C ALA A 144 5.84 -23.07 -2.17
N TYR A 145 5.58 -21.97 -2.89
CA TYR A 145 5.03 -20.75 -2.30
C TYR A 145 3.62 -21.00 -1.73
N VAL A 146 2.75 -21.66 -2.48
CA VAL A 146 1.40 -22.02 -2.02
C VAL A 146 1.44 -22.88 -0.76
N ALA A 147 2.33 -23.87 -0.70
CA ALA A 147 2.48 -24.75 0.47
C ALA A 147 2.86 -23.95 1.73
N VAL A 148 3.82 -23.03 1.60
CA VAL A 148 4.22 -22.12 2.69
C VAL A 148 3.05 -21.24 3.14
N GLU A 149 2.35 -20.62 2.20
CA GLU A 149 1.33 -19.62 2.53
C GLU A 149 0.01 -20.21 3.02
N THR A 150 -0.30 -21.44 2.63
CA THR A 150 -1.57 -22.11 3.00
C THR A 150 -1.40 -23.18 4.06
N GLY A 151 -0.16 -23.55 4.42
CA GLY A 151 0.13 -24.68 5.30
C GLY A 151 -0.21 -26.05 4.71
N ARG A 152 -0.53 -26.12 3.42
CA ARG A 152 -0.88 -27.36 2.72
C ARG A 152 0.38 -28.14 2.35
N ALA A 153 0.24 -29.46 2.27
CA ALA A 153 1.30 -30.29 1.72
C ALA A 153 1.59 -29.87 0.27
N GLN A 154 2.87 -29.69 -0.06
CA GLN A 154 3.28 -29.40 -1.43
C GLN A 154 2.87 -30.57 -2.33
N SER A 155 2.03 -30.27 -3.33
CA SER A 155 1.45 -31.30 -4.20
C SER A 155 2.45 -31.81 -5.25
N ALA A 156 3.32 -30.91 -5.74
CA ALA A 156 4.32 -31.18 -6.76
C ALA A 156 5.48 -30.16 -6.69
N ALA A 157 6.60 -30.48 -7.35
CA ALA A 157 7.67 -29.51 -7.57
C ALA A 157 7.24 -28.43 -8.57
N ASP A 158 7.80 -27.22 -8.42
CA ASP A 158 7.61 -26.12 -9.37
C ASP A 158 8.11 -26.53 -10.76
N ARG A 159 7.30 -26.26 -11.78
CA ARG A 159 7.56 -26.70 -13.15
C ARG A 159 7.07 -25.66 -14.17
N PRO A 160 7.58 -25.68 -15.42
CA PRO A 160 7.02 -24.87 -16.49
C PRO A 160 5.53 -25.18 -16.65
N LEU A 161 4.72 -24.14 -16.76
CA LEU A 161 3.29 -24.23 -17.02
C LEU A 161 3.05 -24.19 -18.53
N GLU A 162 2.31 -25.16 -19.04
CA GLU A 162 1.71 -25.08 -20.38
C GLU A 162 0.33 -24.43 -20.28
N ILE A 163 0.10 -23.39 -21.09
CA ILE A 163 -1.19 -22.69 -21.11
C ILE A 163 -2.23 -23.53 -21.87
N GLU A 164 -3.37 -23.74 -21.23
CA GLU A 164 -4.48 -24.55 -21.71
C GLU A 164 -5.60 -23.69 -22.29
N THR A 165 -6.49 -24.32 -23.06
CA THR A 165 -7.62 -23.61 -23.66
C THR A 165 -8.55 -23.07 -22.58
N GLY A 166 -8.79 -21.75 -22.59
CA GLY A 166 -9.71 -21.09 -21.67
C GLY A 166 -9.11 -20.65 -20.35
N ASP A 167 -7.79 -20.79 -20.14
CA ASP A 167 -7.12 -20.27 -18.94
C ASP A 167 -7.37 -18.76 -18.75
N ARG A 168 -7.45 -18.34 -17.49
CA ARG A 168 -7.56 -16.93 -17.11
C ARG A 168 -6.31 -16.53 -16.35
N LEU A 169 -5.60 -15.52 -16.84
CA LEU A 169 -4.42 -14.98 -16.17
C LEU A 169 -4.82 -13.72 -15.40
N LEU A 170 -4.71 -13.79 -14.08
CA LEU A 170 -4.90 -12.68 -13.16
C LEU A 170 -3.53 -12.10 -12.79
N MET A 171 -3.23 -10.91 -13.31
CA MET A 171 -2.06 -10.12 -12.95
C MET A 171 -2.33 -9.44 -11.61
N LEU A 172 -2.16 -10.20 -10.53
CA LEU A 172 -2.47 -9.79 -9.15
C LEU A 172 -1.31 -9.04 -8.50
N ASP A 173 -0.06 -9.43 -8.79
CA ASP A 173 1.12 -8.91 -8.09
C ASP A 173 1.52 -7.49 -8.54
N ASN A 174 2.48 -6.88 -7.83
CA ASN A 174 3.03 -5.57 -8.18
C ASN A 174 4.04 -5.67 -9.35
N SER A 175 3.56 -6.10 -10.50
CA SER A 175 4.41 -6.40 -11.67
C SER A 175 4.66 -5.16 -12.54
N TRP A 176 4.63 -3.93 -12.01
CA TRP A 176 4.71 -2.70 -12.82
C TRP A 176 5.95 -2.63 -13.71
N LYS A 177 7.11 -3.05 -13.20
CA LYS A 177 8.37 -3.05 -13.95
C LYS A 177 8.48 -4.23 -14.93
N ASP A 178 7.85 -5.34 -14.59
CA ASP A 178 8.01 -6.61 -15.32
C ASP A 178 6.84 -6.93 -16.26
N PHE A 179 5.78 -6.12 -16.26
CA PHE A 179 4.56 -6.39 -17.03
C PHE A 179 4.81 -6.59 -18.52
N ALA A 180 5.73 -5.81 -19.10
CA ALA A 180 6.12 -5.96 -20.50
C ALA A 180 6.79 -7.33 -20.79
N ALA A 181 7.45 -7.94 -19.81
CA ALA A 181 8.07 -9.26 -19.96
C ALA A 181 7.03 -10.39 -20.10
N PHE A 182 5.77 -10.15 -19.71
CA PHE A 182 4.67 -11.11 -19.90
C PHE A 182 4.13 -11.16 -21.33
N ALA A 183 4.61 -10.33 -22.27
CA ALA A 183 4.07 -10.25 -23.63
C ALA A 183 3.93 -11.61 -24.34
N SER A 184 4.92 -12.50 -24.19
CA SER A 184 4.86 -13.86 -24.75
C SER A 184 3.77 -14.71 -24.10
N ALA A 185 3.64 -14.65 -22.76
CA ALA A 185 2.60 -15.35 -22.03
C ALA A 185 1.21 -14.81 -22.40
N PHE A 186 1.06 -13.49 -22.55
CA PHE A 186 -0.18 -12.87 -22.99
C PHE A 186 -0.59 -13.35 -24.38
N ALA A 187 0.35 -13.40 -25.33
CA ALA A 187 0.09 -13.92 -26.67
C ALA A 187 -0.37 -15.40 -26.64
N GLU A 188 0.23 -16.23 -25.80
CA GLU A 188 -0.13 -17.64 -25.67
C GLU A 188 -1.51 -17.84 -25.01
N VAL A 189 -1.81 -17.12 -23.92
CA VAL A 189 -3.14 -17.09 -23.28
C VAL A 189 -4.21 -16.73 -24.32
N ARG A 190 -3.96 -15.72 -25.15
CA ARG A 190 -4.87 -15.29 -26.21
C ARG A 190 -5.05 -16.34 -27.30
N ALA A 191 -3.95 -16.94 -27.78
CA ALA A 191 -3.99 -18.01 -28.77
C ALA A 191 -4.82 -19.22 -28.28
N LYS A 192 -4.84 -19.45 -26.97
CA LYS A 192 -5.63 -20.50 -26.31
C LYS A 192 -7.05 -20.06 -25.91
N ARG A 193 -7.57 -18.94 -26.42
CA ARG A 193 -8.90 -18.40 -26.07
C ARG A 193 -9.06 -18.15 -24.56
N GLY A 194 -7.95 -17.85 -23.91
CA GLY A 194 -7.88 -17.37 -22.54
C GLY A 194 -8.22 -15.88 -22.43
N ALA A 195 -8.16 -15.34 -21.20
CA ALA A 195 -8.33 -13.91 -20.97
C ALA A 195 -7.37 -13.42 -19.89
N ILE A 196 -7.01 -12.14 -19.96
CA ILE A 196 -6.06 -11.48 -19.07
C ILE A 196 -6.81 -10.44 -18.25
N VAL A 197 -6.66 -10.49 -16.93
CA VAL A 197 -7.26 -9.53 -16.00
C VAL A 197 -6.15 -8.92 -15.16
N SER A 198 -6.05 -7.59 -15.13
CA SER A 198 -5.05 -6.89 -14.32
C SER A 198 -5.65 -6.27 -13.07
N CYS A 199 -4.96 -6.42 -11.93
CA CYS A 199 -5.37 -5.79 -10.68
C CYS A 199 -4.83 -4.35 -10.59
N LEU A 200 -5.69 -3.39 -10.26
CA LEU A 200 -5.32 -2.00 -10.01
C LEU A 200 -5.51 -1.66 -8.53
N TYR A 201 -4.41 -1.31 -7.86
CA TYR A 201 -4.44 -0.99 -6.44
C TYR A 201 -4.81 0.47 -6.17
N ASP A 202 -4.24 1.41 -6.94
CA ASP A 202 -4.58 2.81 -6.86
C ASP A 202 -4.06 3.57 -8.09
N LEU A 203 -4.47 4.84 -8.22
CA LEU A 203 -3.93 5.78 -9.20
C LEU A 203 -3.10 6.89 -8.52
N ILE A 204 -2.63 6.67 -7.29
CA ILE A 204 -1.91 7.67 -6.52
C ILE A 204 -0.67 8.16 -7.26
N PRO A 205 0.15 7.31 -7.92
CA PRO A 205 1.28 7.77 -8.71
C PRO A 205 0.92 8.74 -9.84
N GLN A 206 -0.34 8.75 -10.31
CA GLN A 206 -0.79 9.63 -11.39
C GLN A 206 -1.53 10.86 -10.87
N LEU A 207 -2.40 10.68 -9.87
CA LEU A 207 -3.23 11.75 -9.31
C LEU A 207 -2.47 12.61 -8.29
N TYR A 208 -1.47 12.02 -7.62
CA TYR A 208 -0.68 12.65 -6.56
C TYR A 208 0.82 12.40 -6.76
N LYS A 209 1.36 12.81 -7.92
CA LYS A 209 2.77 12.59 -8.30
C LYS A 209 3.78 13.02 -7.21
N GLY A 210 3.53 14.17 -6.57
CA GLY A 210 4.39 14.67 -5.48
C GLY A 210 4.37 13.82 -4.21
N ALA A 211 3.43 12.89 -4.06
CA ALA A 211 3.42 11.92 -2.97
C ALA A 211 4.18 10.62 -3.30
N SER A 212 4.77 10.51 -4.50
CA SER A 212 5.55 9.34 -4.95
C SER A 212 7.06 9.62 -4.93
N ILE A 213 7.87 8.59 -5.19
CA ILE A 213 9.34 8.68 -5.25
C ILE A 213 9.89 8.30 -6.61
N GLY A 214 11.05 8.87 -6.93
CA GLY A 214 11.86 8.46 -8.08
C GLY A 214 11.06 8.43 -9.38
N ASP A 215 11.16 7.31 -10.10
CA ASP A 215 10.51 7.04 -11.38
C ASP A 215 9.16 6.32 -11.24
N VAL A 216 8.61 6.21 -10.02
CA VAL A 216 7.35 5.48 -9.77
C VAL A 216 6.20 6.02 -10.62
N PRO A 217 5.97 7.34 -10.77
CA PRO A 217 4.93 7.86 -11.66
C PRO A 217 5.10 7.41 -13.12
N GLU A 218 6.31 7.42 -13.66
CA GLU A 218 6.62 7.04 -15.04
C GLU A 218 6.44 5.54 -15.25
N VAL A 219 6.99 4.72 -14.35
CA VAL A 219 6.87 3.26 -14.36
C VAL A 219 5.41 2.84 -14.24
N HIS A 220 4.67 3.44 -13.30
CA HIS A 220 3.25 3.20 -13.12
C HIS A 220 2.44 3.59 -14.37
N LEU A 221 2.74 4.74 -14.99
CA LEU A 221 2.03 5.16 -16.21
C LEU A 221 2.31 4.24 -17.40
N ALA A 222 3.57 3.80 -17.56
CA ALA A 222 3.96 2.84 -18.59
C ALA A 222 3.23 1.50 -18.40
N TRP A 223 3.21 0.99 -17.16
CA TRP A 223 2.43 -0.18 -16.80
C TRP A 223 0.94 0.00 -17.09
N LEU A 224 0.34 1.10 -16.65
CA LEU A 224 -1.10 1.37 -16.81
C LEU A 224 -1.48 1.37 -18.30
N LYS A 225 -0.70 2.04 -19.15
CA LYS A 225 -0.91 2.05 -20.60
C LYS A 225 -0.82 0.65 -21.20
N ALA A 226 0.16 -0.15 -20.78
CA ALA A 226 0.28 -1.53 -21.23
C ALA A 226 -0.91 -2.38 -20.75
N ALA A 227 -1.31 -2.26 -19.48
CA ALA A 227 -2.43 -3.00 -18.90
C ALA A 227 -3.76 -2.68 -19.59
N LEU A 228 -4.01 -1.41 -19.93
CA LEU A 228 -5.21 -0.97 -20.66
C LEU A 228 -5.33 -1.61 -22.06
N VAL A 229 -4.21 -1.88 -22.71
CA VAL A 229 -4.18 -2.49 -24.06
C VAL A 229 -4.12 -4.01 -23.99
N GLU A 230 -3.35 -4.57 -23.06
CA GLU A 230 -3.08 -6.01 -22.95
C GLU A 230 -4.11 -6.78 -22.14
N SER A 231 -4.93 -6.12 -21.32
CA SER A 231 -5.93 -6.81 -20.50
C SER A 231 -7.30 -6.85 -21.18
N ASP A 232 -8.03 -7.94 -20.99
CA ASP A 232 -9.46 -8.03 -21.31
C ASP A 232 -10.33 -7.43 -20.18
N GLY A 233 -9.79 -7.39 -18.96
CA GLY A 233 -10.39 -6.65 -17.85
C GLY A 233 -9.38 -6.04 -16.89
N ILE A 234 -9.79 -5.00 -16.18
CA ILE A 234 -9.08 -4.46 -15.02
C ILE A 234 -9.99 -4.59 -13.81
N ILE A 235 -9.46 -5.09 -12.70
CA ILE A 235 -10.17 -5.19 -11.44
C ILE A 235 -9.50 -4.29 -10.39
N ALA A 236 -10.21 -3.30 -9.90
CA ALA A 236 -9.70 -2.40 -8.86
C ALA A 236 -10.00 -2.93 -7.45
N ILE A 237 -9.21 -2.52 -6.46
CA ILE A 237 -9.43 -2.88 -5.05
C ILE A 237 -10.54 -2.06 -4.35
N SER A 238 -11.16 -1.13 -5.07
CA SER A 238 -12.33 -0.38 -4.62
C SER A 238 -13.12 0.12 -5.81
N ARG A 239 -14.41 0.42 -5.60
CA ARG A 239 -15.25 1.06 -6.60
C ARG A 239 -14.71 2.44 -6.94
N THR A 240 -14.25 3.19 -5.94
CA THR A 240 -13.63 4.50 -6.10
C THR A 240 -12.47 4.43 -7.08
N VAL A 241 -11.53 3.50 -6.91
CA VAL A 241 -10.37 3.36 -7.81
C VAL A 241 -10.80 2.95 -9.23
N ALA A 242 -11.84 2.10 -9.37
CA ALA A 242 -12.40 1.78 -10.67
C ALA A 242 -13.00 3.01 -11.38
N GLU A 243 -13.73 3.86 -10.65
CA GLU A 243 -14.31 5.11 -11.17
C GLU A 243 -13.21 6.13 -11.50
N GLU A 244 -12.18 6.25 -10.66
CA GLU A 244 -10.99 7.08 -10.93
C GLU A 244 -10.24 6.62 -12.18
N LEU A 245 -10.13 5.31 -12.41
CA LEU A 245 -9.53 4.76 -13.63
C LEU A 245 -10.30 5.19 -14.88
N CYS A 246 -11.62 5.01 -14.88
CA CYS A 246 -12.45 5.42 -16.01
C CYS A 246 -12.31 6.92 -16.28
N ALA A 247 -12.41 7.76 -15.23
CA ALA A 247 -12.26 9.20 -15.35
C ALA A 247 -10.87 9.61 -15.85
N TYR A 248 -9.81 8.95 -15.37
CA TYR A 248 -8.44 9.25 -15.77
C TYR A 248 -8.18 8.85 -17.24
N VAL A 249 -8.65 7.68 -17.66
CA VAL A 249 -8.53 7.20 -19.05
C VAL A 249 -9.23 8.15 -20.02
N GLU A 250 -10.44 8.60 -19.68
CA GLU A 250 -11.19 9.56 -20.49
C GLU A 250 -10.51 10.93 -20.52
N ALA A 251 -10.10 11.45 -19.36
CA ALA A 251 -9.47 12.77 -19.27
C ALA A 251 -8.11 12.86 -19.97
N GLN A 252 -7.38 11.74 -20.07
CA GLN A 252 -6.06 11.67 -20.70
C GLN A 252 -6.10 11.08 -22.12
N ASP A 253 -7.27 10.73 -22.63
CA ASP A 253 -7.47 10.05 -23.92
C ASP A 253 -6.53 8.85 -24.10
N LEU A 254 -6.47 7.97 -23.08
CA LEU A 254 -5.53 6.85 -23.10
C LEU A 254 -6.03 5.72 -24.01
N PRO A 255 -5.13 5.13 -24.83
CA PRO A 255 -5.47 3.98 -25.63
C PRO A 255 -5.79 2.78 -24.73
N HIS A 256 -6.87 2.09 -25.05
CA HIS A 256 -7.32 0.92 -24.31
C HIS A 256 -7.96 -0.08 -25.27
N ARG A 257 -8.03 -1.35 -24.85
CA ARG A 257 -8.62 -2.42 -25.62
C ARG A 257 -10.12 -2.20 -25.83
N ALA A 258 -10.58 -2.46 -27.05
CA ALA A 258 -12.02 -2.48 -27.34
C ALA A 258 -12.71 -3.56 -26.51
N GLY A 259 -13.75 -3.17 -25.76
CA GLY A 259 -14.48 -4.08 -24.87
C GLY A 259 -13.80 -4.37 -23.54
N LEU A 260 -12.78 -3.60 -23.15
CA LEU A 260 -12.16 -3.67 -21.81
C LEU A 260 -13.23 -3.57 -20.73
N GLN A 261 -13.25 -4.54 -19.83
CA GLN A 261 -14.16 -4.54 -18.67
C GLN A 261 -13.46 -3.96 -17.44
N VAL A 262 -14.13 -3.06 -16.73
CA VAL A 262 -13.64 -2.55 -15.45
C VAL A 262 -14.55 -3.04 -14.34
N GLY A 263 -13.97 -3.72 -13.37
CA GLY A 263 -14.65 -4.22 -12.18
C GLY A 263 -13.93 -3.79 -10.91
N TRP A 264 -14.48 -4.17 -9.77
CA TRP A 264 -13.85 -3.93 -8.48
C TRP A 264 -14.20 -5.04 -7.48
N PHE A 265 -13.38 -5.16 -6.45
CA PHE A 265 -13.63 -5.97 -5.26
C PHE A 265 -13.11 -5.21 -4.04
N HIS A 266 -13.64 -5.49 -2.86
CA HIS A 266 -13.11 -4.93 -1.62
C HIS A 266 -12.06 -5.84 -1.01
N CYS A 267 -10.97 -5.25 -0.51
CA CYS A 267 -10.05 -6.00 0.33
C CYS A 267 -10.71 -6.34 1.68
N GLY A 268 -10.39 -7.53 2.20
CA GLY A 268 -10.76 -7.91 3.57
C GLY A 268 -9.80 -7.35 4.63
N SER A 269 -9.97 -7.84 5.86
CA SER A 269 -9.04 -7.61 6.97
C SER A 269 -8.32 -8.90 7.32
N ASP A 270 -7.00 -8.83 7.54
CA ASP A 270 -6.17 -9.95 7.99
C ASP A 270 -5.56 -9.72 9.38
N VAL A 271 -6.14 -8.80 10.16
CA VAL A 271 -5.69 -8.54 11.54
C VAL A 271 -5.86 -9.81 12.37
N ALA A 272 -4.79 -10.17 13.10
CA ALA A 272 -4.78 -11.34 13.99
C ALA A 272 -6.03 -11.35 14.89
N PRO A 273 -6.58 -12.51 15.28
CA PRO A 273 -7.71 -12.57 16.20
C PRO A 273 -7.44 -11.90 17.56
N ALA A 274 -8.49 -11.47 18.26
CA ALA A 274 -8.38 -11.03 19.65
C ALA A 274 -7.77 -12.14 20.51
N GLY A 275 -6.72 -11.82 21.28
CA GLY A 275 -6.05 -12.79 22.15
C GLY A 275 -5.14 -13.80 21.42
N ALA A 276 -4.75 -13.55 20.17
CA ALA A 276 -3.84 -14.42 19.41
C ALA A 276 -2.42 -14.56 19.99
N GLY A 277 -2.07 -13.77 21.02
CA GLY A 277 -0.79 -13.83 21.72
C GLY A 277 -0.62 -12.67 22.69
N GLU A 278 0.52 -12.65 23.38
CA GLU A 278 0.89 -11.55 24.26
C GLU A 278 1.63 -10.46 23.48
N PRO A 279 1.18 -9.19 23.53
CA PRO A 279 1.88 -8.07 22.90
C PRO A 279 3.21 -7.80 23.61
N SER A 280 4.11 -7.13 22.90
CA SER A 280 5.34 -6.59 23.46
C SER A 280 5.07 -5.62 24.62
N ALA A 281 6.00 -5.56 25.57
CA ALA A 281 5.90 -4.66 26.72
C ALA A 281 5.79 -3.18 26.30
N ALA A 282 6.47 -2.79 25.22
CA ALA A 282 6.47 -1.42 24.72
C ALA A 282 5.09 -1.02 24.15
N ILE A 283 4.45 -1.91 23.39
CA ILE A 283 3.08 -1.69 22.89
C ILE A 283 2.09 -1.64 24.05
N ARG A 284 2.17 -2.59 24.99
CA ARG A 284 1.32 -2.57 26.19
C ARG A 284 1.46 -1.26 26.97
N ALA A 285 2.69 -0.77 27.14
CA ALA A 285 2.96 0.48 27.81
C ALA A 285 2.30 1.66 27.09
N ALA A 286 2.42 1.75 25.75
CA ALA A 286 1.85 2.83 24.94
C ALA A 286 0.32 2.94 25.02
N PHE A 287 -0.39 1.83 25.21
CA PHE A 287 -1.85 1.79 25.31
C PHE A 287 -2.42 1.74 26.74
N SER A 288 -1.58 1.84 27.77
CA SER A 288 -2.02 1.81 29.17
C SER A 288 -2.25 3.21 29.76
N GLY A 289 -3.17 3.38 30.71
CA GLY A 289 -3.30 4.60 31.53
C GLY A 289 -4.05 5.80 30.91
N ALA A 290 -4.11 5.93 29.57
CA ALA A 290 -4.86 7.00 28.90
C ALA A 290 -5.45 6.53 27.57
N LYS A 291 -6.45 7.24 27.05
CA LYS A 291 -7.05 6.95 25.74
C LYS A 291 -5.99 7.13 24.64
N ALA A 292 -5.73 6.08 23.87
CA ALA A 292 -4.76 6.08 22.79
C ALA A 292 -5.45 6.10 21.41
N PHE A 293 -4.91 6.89 20.50
CA PHE A 293 -5.37 6.99 19.11
C PHE A 293 -4.29 6.44 18.19
N LEU A 294 -4.71 5.62 17.24
CA LEU A 294 -3.80 4.77 16.47
C LEU A 294 -3.75 5.21 15.00
N LEU A 295 -2.56 5.45 14.47
CA LEU A 295 -2.30 5.49 13.03
C LEU A 295 -1.55 4.23 12.62
N VAL A 296 -2.03 3.55 11.58
CA VAL A 296 -1.40 2.33 11.03
C VAL A 296 -1.00 2.55 9.59
N GLY A 297 0.22 2.13 9.25
CA GLY A 297 0.74 2.11 7.90
C GLY A 297 2.11 2.76 7.79
N THR A 298 2.80 2.48 6.68
CA THR A 298 4.09 3.10 6.37
C THR A 298 3.99 4.62 6.43
N LEU A 299 5.00 5.25 7.04
CA LEU A 299 5.12 6.70 7.09
C LEU A 299 5.37 7.23 5.68
N GLU A 300 4.36 7.89 5.10
CA GLU A 300 4.35 8.42 3.75
C GLU A 300 3.65 9.80 3.71
N PRO A 301 3.93 10.66 2.71
CA PRO A 301 3.42 12.03 2.69
C PRO A 301 1.90 12.16 2.60
N ARG A 302 1.28 11.25 1.84
CA ARG A 302 -0.17 11.23 1.63
C ARG A 302 -0.97 10.78 2.85
N LYS A 303 -0.35 10.20 3.88
CA LYS A 303 -1.04 9.58 5.02
C LYS A 303 -1.35 10.57 6.16
N GLY A 304 -0.94 11.82 6.02
CA GLY A 304 -1.33 12.89 6.95
C GLY A 304 -0.71 12.80 8.36
N HIS A 305 0.43 12.13 8.51
CA HIS A 305 1.14 11.98 9.80
C HIS A 305 1.38 13.32 10.51
N ALA A 306 1.79 14.36 9.75
CA ALA A 306 2.02 15.70 10.28
C ALA A 306 0.73 16.36 10.80
N VAL A 307 -0.41 16.09 10.17
CA VAL A 307 -1.73 16.60 10.59
C VAL A 307 -2.14 15.98 11.92
N ALA A 308 -1.95 14.67 12.08
CA ALA A 308 -2.21 13.99 13.34
C ALA A 308 -1.31 14.55 14.46
N LEU A 309 0.01 14.64 14.21
CA LEU A 309 0.95 15.15 15.22
C LEU A 309 0.59 16.58 15.67
N ALA A 310 0.29 17.48 14.72
CA ALA A 310 -0.10 18.85 15.04
C ALA A 310 -1.42 18.94 15.82
N ALA A 311 -2.41 18.09 15.51
CA ALA A 311 -3.66 18.05 16.26
C ALA A 311 -3.45 17.59 17.70
N PHE A 312 -2.59 16.60 17.93
CA PHE A 312 -2.28 16.13 19.28
C PHE A 312 -1.45 17.11 20.09
N ASP A 313 -0.50 17.81 19.47
CA ASP A 313 0.23 18.90 20.11
C ASP A 313 -0.72 20.00 20.61
N ALA A 314 -1.72 20.39 19.81
CA ALA A 314 -2.76 21.32 20.26
C ALA A 314 -3.60 20.77 21.43
N LEU A 315 -3.98 19.48 21.37
CA LEU A 315 -4.71 18.83 22.47
C LEU A 315 -3.91 18.79 23.76
N TRP A 316 -2.61 18.45 23.70
CA TRP A 316 -1.73 18.39 24.87
C TRP A 316 -1.49 19.77 25.49
N ARG A 317 -1.30 20.81 24.68
CA ARG A 317 -1.24 22.20 25.18
C ARG A 317 -2.54 22.65 25.83
N GLY A 318 -3.68 22.13 25.34
CA GLY A 318 -4.99 22.31 25.96
C GLY A 318 -5.25 21.43 27.19
N GLY A 319 -4.24 20.69 27.68
CA GLY A 319 -4.32 19.87 28.89
C GLY A 319 -4.97 18.49 28.71
N ALA A 320 -5.22 18.04 27.47
CA ALA A 320 -5.80 16.72 27.24
C ALA A 320 -4.80 15.60 27.60
N ASP A 321 -5.27 14.59 28.33
CA ASP A 321 -4.51 13.38 28.62
C ASP A 321 -4.90 12.27 27.64
N VAL A 322 -4.29 12.32 26.46
CA VAL A 322 -4.49 11.38 25.35
C VAL A 322 -3.17 10.99 24.75
N ARG A 323 -3.12 9.83 24.10
CA ARG A 323 -1.91 9.31 23.47
C ARG A 323 -2.08 9.19 21.97
N LEU A 324 -1.00 9.45 21.24
CA LEU A 324 -0.88 9.26 19.80
C LEU A 324 0.13 8.16 19.53
N VAL A 325 -0.31 7.09 18.87
CA VAL A 325 0.53 5.93 18.57
C VAL A 325 0.57 5.71 17.07
N PHE A 326 1.78 5.75 16.50
CA PHE A 326 2.05 5.39 15.12
C PHE A 326 2.60 3.96 15.06
N ILE A 327 2.00 3.10 14.24
CA ILE A 327 2.52 1.76 13.95
C ILE A 327 2.74 1.64 12.44
N GLY A 328 4.00 1.54 12.04
CA GLY A 328 4.38 1.40 10.65
C GLY A 328 5.81 1.80 10.36
N ARG A 329 6.37 1.24 9.29
CA ARG A 329 7.76 1.45 8.89
C ARG A 329 7.98 2.88 8.40
N ARG A 330 9.24 3.33 8.44
CA ARG A 330 9.67 4.53 7.70
C ARG A 330 9.48 4.30 6.20
N GLY A 331 8.73 5.16 5.53
CA GLY A 331 8.66 5.23 4.07
C GLY A 331 9.52 6.36 3.54
N TRP A 332 8.96 7.15 2.63
CA TRP A 332 9.69 8.18 1.87
C TRP A 332 9.22 9.60 2.16
N HIS A 333 10.09 10.57 1.90
CA HIS A 333 9.81 12.01 2.09
C HIS A 333 9.20 12.31 3.47
N VAL A 334 9.61 11.59 4.53
CA VAL A 334 9.02 11.69 5.87
C VAL A 334 10.00 12.16 6.95
N ASP A 335 11.22 12.48 6.57
CA ASP A 335 12.32 12.85 7.46
C ASP A 335 11.93 14.01 8.38
N ALA A 336 11.36 15.08 7.81
CA ALA A 336 10.88 16.21 8.59
C ALA A 336 9.80 15.82 9.61
N VAL A 337 8.92 14.86 9.27
CA VAL A 337 7.88 14.37 10.19
C VAL A 337 8.48 13.51 11.29
N ILE A 338 9.43 12.63 10.95
CA ILE A 338 10.13 11.78 11.93
C ILE A 338 10.96 12.64 12.89
N ASP A 339 11.69 13.63 12.37
CA ASP A 339 12.47 14.57 13.19
C ASP A 339 11.54 15.32 14.16
N ASN A 340 10.43 15.86 13.66
CA ASN A 340 9.44 16.55 14.49
C ASN A 340 8.81 15.62 15.53
N MET A 341 8.59 14.35 15.19
CA MET A 341 7.99 13.36 16.09
C MET A 341 8.95 12.95 17.20
N THR A 342 10.19 12.60 16.84
CA THR A 342 11.20 12.08 17.77
C THR A 342 11.82 13.15 18.65
N SER A 343 11.86 14.40 18.21
CA SER A 343 12.27 15.56 19.02
C SER A 343 11.13 16.17 19.85
N HIS A 344 9.90 15.69 19.70
CA HIS A 344 8.74 16.23 20.39
C HIS A 344 8.84 15.99 21.92
N PRO A 345 8.49 16.97 22.78
CA PRO A 345 8.55 16.81 24.26
C PRO A 345 7.68 15.67 24.83
N GLU A 346 6.71 15.20 24.06
CA GLU A 346 5.79 14.11 24.42
C GLU A 346 6.23 12.74 23.91
N PHE A 347 7.30 12.67 23.12
CA PHE A 347 7.83 11.40 22.62
C PHE A 347 8.24 10.47 23.77
N GLY A 348 7.78 9.23 23.73
CA GLY A 348 7.95 8.23 24.80
C GLY A 348 7.04 8.40 26.01
N ARG A 349 6.21 9.46 26.07
CA ARG A 349 5.26 9.72 27.17
C ARG A 349 3.81 9.62 26.71
N ARG A 350 3.45 10.43 25.71
CA ARG A 350 2.12 10.46 25.09
C ARG A 350 2.17 10.27 23.58
N LEU A 351 3.36 10.35 22.98
CA LEU A 351 3.61 10.13 21.57
C LEU A 351 4.53 8.92 21.39
N PHE A 352 4.11 7.95 20.57
CA PHE A 352 4.85 6.72 20.35
C PHE A 352 4.91 6.40 18.85
N TRP A 353 6.03 5.84 18.41
CA TRP A 353 6.19 5.29 17.07
C TRP A 353 6.86 3.92 17.15
N PHE A 354 6.25 2.93 16.50
CA PHE A 354 6.73 1.57 16.39
C PHE A 354 6.87 1.20 14.91
N ASP A 355 8.10 0.98 14.45
CA ASP A 355 8.42 0.64 13.06
C ASP A 355 8.53 -0.88 12.80
N ALA A 356 8.57 -1.68 13.87
CA ALA A 356 8.74 -3.14 13.82
C ALA A 356 7.70 -3.92 14.65
N ALA A 357 6.47 -3.41 14.75
CA ALA A 357 5.38 -4.13 15.42
C ALA A 357 4.95 -5.37 14.60
N GLY A 358 4.80 -6.51 15.27
CA GLY A 358 4.26 -7.74 14.67
C GLY A 358 2.72 -7.78 14.65
N ASP A 359 2.14 -8.82 14.05
CA ASP A 359 0.68 -8.94 13.91
C ASP A 359 -0.05 -8.99 15.27
N VAL A 360 0.57 -9.59 16.30
CA VAL A 360 0.03 -9.62 17.68
C VAL A 360 0.01 -8.22 18.28
N ASP A 361 1.07 -7.44 18.10
CA ASP A 361 1.15 -6.06 18.58
C ASP A 361 0.11 -5.17 17.89
N LEU A 362 -0.04 -5.33 16.57
CA LEU A 362 -1.01 -4.58 15.78
C LEU A 362 -2.45 -4.92 16.17
N GLY A 363 -2.76 -6.21 16.34
CA GLY A 363 -4.07 -6.66 16.83
C GLY A 363 -4.40 -6.08 18.21
N TYR A 364 -3.44 -6.13 19.13
CA TYR A 364 -3.58 -5.52 20.46
C TYR A 364 -3.81 -4.00 20.37
N ALA A 365 -3.06 -3.31 19.50
CA ALA A 365 -3.19 -1.87 19.31
C ALA A 365 -4.59 -1.49 18.84
N TYR A 366 -5.16 -2.22 17.87
CA TYR A 366 -6.56 -2.01 17.48
C TYR A 366 -7.51 -2.28 18.64
N ASP A 367 -7.35 -3.39 19.37
CA ASP A 367 -8.24 -3.74 20.49
C ASP A 367 -8.24 -2.71 21.63
N HIS A 368 -7.15 -1.96 21.80
CA HIS A 368 -6.98 -1.01 22.91
C HIS A 368 -7.01 0.46 22.47
N CYS A 369 -7.12 0.75 21.18
CA CYS A 369 -7.29 2.13 20.74
C CYS A 369 -8.70 2.64 21.10
N ALA A 370 -8.76 3.95 21.34
CA ALA A 370 -10.00 4.71 21.46
C ALA A 370 -10.59 4.99 20.07
N ALA A 371 -9.74 5.24 19.08
CA ALA A 371 -10.09 5.33 17.67
C ALA A 371 -8.85 5.12 16.80
N ALA A 372 -9.06 4.61 15.58
CA ALA A 372 -8.06 4.70 14.52
C ALA A 372 -8.14 6.09 13.86
N LEU A 373 -7.00 6.58 13.40
CA LEU A 373 -6.87 7.85 12.69
C LEU A 373 -6.36 7.56 11.28
N ALA A 374 -7.04 8.12 10.29
CA ALA A 374 -6.64 8.07 8.89
C ALA A 374 -6.81 9.47 8.25
N PRO A 375 -5.99 10.46 8.61
CA PRO A 375 -6.02 11.79 8.02
C PRO A 375 -5.37 11.81 6.62
N SER A 376 -5.54 10.73 5.85
CA SER A 376 -4.95 10.55 4.53
C SER A 376 -5.53 11.54 3.52
N TYR A 377 -4.68 12.03 2.64
CA TYR A 377 -5.05 12.82 1.47
C TYR A 377 -5.46 11.92 0.29
N ALA A 378 -4.89 10.71 0.20
CA ALA A 378 -5.18 9.75 -0.86
C ALA A 378 -4.91 8.31 -0.39
N GLU A 379 -5.79 7.38 -0.77
CA GLU A 379 -5.73 5.94 -0.48
C GLU A 379 -6.36 5.15 -1.62
N GLY A 380 -5.89 3.92 -1.87
CA GLY A 380 -6.56 2.99 -2.79
C GLY A 380 -7.76 2.25 -2.17
N PHE A 381 -7.69 1.97 -0.87
CA PHE A 381 -8.75 1.26 -0.13
C PHE A 381 -8.95 1.78 1.29
N GLY A 382 -7.86 1.95 2.05
CA GLY A 382 -7.98 2.32 3.47
C GLY A 382 -8.02 1.15 4.43
N LEU A 383 -7.12 0.17 4.25
CA LEU A 383 -7.04 -1.00 5.14
C LEU A 383 -7.08 -0.64 6.64
N PRO A 384 -6.39 0.41 7.14
CA PRO A 384 -6.45 0.76 8.57
C PRO A 384 -7.86 1.07 9.10
N ILE A 385 -8.73 1.69 8.29
CA ILE A 385 -10.10 2.00 8.73
C ILE A 385 -11.00 0.78 8.68
N ALA A 386 -10.82 -0.09 7.67
CA ALA A 386 -11.54 -1.36 7.56
C ALA A 386 -11.18 -2.30 8.72
N GLU A 387 -9.89 -2.34 9.09
CA GLU A 387 -9.38 -3.10 10.23
C GLU A 387 -9.92 -2.57 11.57
N ALA A 388 -9.96 -1.24 11.75
CA ALA A 388 -10.58 -0.64 12.93
C ALA A 388 -12.07 -1.00 13.03
N ALA A 389 -12.81 -0.87 11.92
CA ALA A 389 -14.22 -1.23 11.85
C ALA A 389 -14.45 -2.71 12.18
N TRP A 390 -13.59 -3.61 11.67
CA TRP A 390 -13.63 -5.04 11.98
C TRP A 390 -13.45 -5.33 13.48
N ARG A 391 -12.66 -4.51 14.18
CA ARG A 391 -12.48 -4.59 15.64
C ARG A 391 -13.53 -3.81 16.44
N GLY A 392 -14.59 -3.30 15.79
CA GLY A 392 -15.63 -2.50 16.43
C GLY A 392 -15.10 -1.15 16.96
N LYS A 393 -14.00 -0.65 16.38
CA LYS A 393 -13.37 0.61 16.78
C LYS A 393 -13.79 1.74 15.84
N PRO A 394 -14.10 2.92 16.39
CA PRO A 394 -14.36 4.07 15.55
C PRO A 394 -13.09 4.47 14.79
N ALA A 395 -13.28 4.99 13.57
CA ALA A 395 -12.22 5.60 12.78
C ALA A 395 -12.51 7.09 12.59
N LEU A 396 -11.50 7.94 12.76
CA LEU A 396 -11.51 9.32 12.30
C LEU A 396 -10.70 9.40 11.02
N CYS A 397 -11.38 9.55 9.90
CA CYS A 397 -10.75 9.58 8.60
C CYS A 397 -11.01 10.92 7.88
N SER A 398 -10.14 11.24 6.91
CA SER A 398 -10.40 12.36 6.00
C SER A 398 -11.67 12.13 5.19
N ASP A 399 -12.26 13.22 4.70
CA ASP A 399 -13.42 13.16 3.82
C ASP A 399 -12.98 12.96 2.35
N ILE A 400 -12.40 11.79 2.05
CA ILE A 400 -11.98 11.39 0.69
C ILE A 400 -12.92 10.32 0.11
N PRO A 401 -13.08 10.21 -1.22
CA PRO A 401 -14.08 9.34 -1.83
C PRO A 401 -14.03 7.88 -1.34
N VAL A 402 -12.84 7.27 -1.30
CA VAL A 402 -12.69 5.87 -0.87
C VAL A 402 -13.06 5.66 0.61
N PHE A 403 -12.84 6.64 1.48
CA PHE A 403 -13.25 6.51 2.89
C PHE A 403 -14.76 6.64 3.07
N ARG A 404 -15.47 7.36 2.19
CA ARG A 404 -16.94 7.35 2.18
C ARG A 404 -17.46 5.98 1.72
N GLU A 405 -16.81 5.37 0.74
CA GLU A 405 -17.16 4.03 0.26
C GLU A 405 -16.98 2.96 1.35
N ILE A 406 -15.87 2.99 2.09
CA ILE A 406 -15.52 1.93 3.05
C ILE A 406 -16.06 2.22 4.47
N GLY A 407 -16.09 3.49 4.88
CA GLY A 407 -16.49 3.91 6.23
C GLY A 407 -17.99 4.18 6.41
N GLY A 408 -18.72 4.42 5.32
CA GLY A 408 -20.15 4.77 5.34
C GLY A 408 -20.43 6.28 5.35
#